data_AF-A0A9D5PRT1-F1
#
_entry.id   AF-A0A9D5PRT1-F1
#
_cell.length_a   1.000
_cell.length_b   1.000
_cell.length_c   1.000
_cell.angle_alpha   90.00
_cell.angle_beta   90.00
_cell.angle_gamma   90.00
#
_symmetry.space_group_name_H-M   'P 1'
#
loop_
_entity.id
_entity.type
_entity.pdbx_description
1 polymer ?
#
loop_
_entity_poly.entity_id
_entity_poly.type
_entity_poly.pdbx_seq_one_letter_code
_entity_poly.pdbx_strand_id
1 'polypeptide(L)'
;MKRYTTFLLLLCMLLASCGGSDAPADNTTTAPETTADLYPDDLPDDLDFGGETVTFLYRQEILDEFYVDSQNGDIVNDALYDSLRAVEERLNINIEAIPREGHLTNVRDEYMNHITSTVMAGDGTYDWVDLMIGNACVKLREGIFRDLTQLDYLDFAKPWYLKELTETVAIDDKLYYASGDVSIGYLKNSFCLYFNKRLAEDYKLGSLYELVDEGKWTVDKVAEIAAAGSQDLDGNGRWSLDDSVGFVIHDYTHKYGFMGSTQIKFFEQNDTGDWEYVLGSERDADICEALYALINQSEGVYFYNGTNAIPEQIEGYNKVTDRFVGGGILIMTAQMDDAVTQLRTMQDAYGVLPYPKLDEAQKEYQSSSRSTHNSFSMPVTCENPEMAAAVYEALGASNYEKLLPAYFEVAMKAKYSSDDESARMFDIIHDSFKLDFGYMFNNALSDPTRPYWVALNTEGSFASTLASKKPVVEEALAKFMEDVEANCE
;
A
#
# COMPACT_ATOMS: atom_id res chain seq x y z
N MET A 1 -38.80 18.48 -3.22
CA MET A 1 -38.09 19.34 -4.19
C MET A 1 -36.68 19.57 -3.64
N LYS A 2 -35.65 19.53 -4.50
CA LYS A 2 -34.22 19.90 -4.25
C LYS A 2 -34.11 21.10 -3.27
N ARG A 3 -33.23 21.26 -2.23
CA ARG A 3 -31.88 20.74 -1.80
C ARG A 3 -31.60 21.11 -0.27
N TYR A 4 -30.58 20.69 0.53
CA TYR A 4 -29.78 19.43 0.69
C TYR A 4 -28.66 19.32 1.89
N THR A 5 -27.44 19.97 1.96
CA THR A 5 -26.12 19.64 2.72
C THR A 5 -25.91 19.17 4.18
N THR A 6 -24.92 18.25 4.26
CA THR A 6 -23.65 18.11 5.03
C THR A 6 -22.80 19.34 5.42
N PHE A 7 -22.36 19.24 6.66
CA PHE A 7 -21.32 19.98 7.40
C PHE A 7 -19.89 19.51 7.02
N LEU A 8 -18.91 20.40 6.73
CA LEU A 8 -17.50 20.19 7.15
C LEU A 8 -16.58 21.42 6.96
N LEU A 9 -15.38 21.30 7.55
CA LEU A 9 -14.12 22.02 7.34
C LEU A 9 -14.06 23.52 7.65
N LEU A 10 -13.62 23.77 8.89
CA LEU A 10 -13.02 25.02 9.32
C LEU A 10 -11.58 25.13 8.79
N LEU A 11 -11.34 25.85 7.69
CA LEU A 11 -9.97 26.16 7.23
C LEU A 11 -9.47 27.48 7.82
N CYS A 12 -8.27 27.47 8.38
CA CYS A 12 -7.64 28.65 8.98
C CYS A 12 -7.24 29.69 7.92
N MET A 13 -7.48 30.98 8.21
CA MET A 13 -6.73 32.06 7.56
C MET A 13 -6.50 33.23 8.52
N LEU A 14 -5.27 33.75 8.55
CA LEU A 14 -4.84 34.77 9.50
C LEU A 14 -5.34 36.17 9.10
N LEU A 15 -5.86 36.93 10.08
CA LEU A 15 -5.89 38.39 10.01
C LEU A 15 -5.38 39.00 11.33
N ALA A 16 -4.49 39.97 11.21
CA ALA A 16 -3.81 40.57 12.37
C ALA A 16 -4.73 41.52 13.15
N SER A 17 -4.77 41.36 14.47
CA SER A 17 -5.54 42.22 15.37
C SER A 17 -4.74 43.46 15.78
N CYS A 18 -5.32 44.66 15.61
CA CYS A 18 -4.89 45.88 16.29
C CYS A 18 -6.00 46.95 16.36
N GLY A 19 -6.76 46.95 17.46
CA GLY A 19 -7.43 48.14 18.01
C GLY A 19 -8.91 48.35 17.66
N GLY A 20 -9.69 48.72 18.69
CA GLY A 20 -11.09 49.14 18.56
C GLY A 20 -12.04 48.34 19.47
N SER A 21 -12.62 48.98 20.47
CA SER A 21 -13.63 48.39 21.36
C SER A 21 -15.05 48.67 20.87
N ASP A 22 -15.86 47.63 20.68
CA ASP A 22 -17.11 47.39 21.45
C ASP A 22 -17.84 46.15 20.89
N ALA A 23 -18.74 45.56 21.68
CA ALA A 23 -19.30 44.23 21.40
C ALA A 23 -20.34 44.23 20.25
N PRO A 24 -20.30 43.26 19.32
CA PRO A 24 -21.28 43.13 18.25
C PRO A 24 -22.59 42.48 18.72
N ALA A 25 -23.69 42.79 18.02
CA ALA A 25 -24.96 42.07 18.16
C ALA A 25 -25.00 40.84 17.24
N ASP A 26 -25.71 39.80 17.68
CA ASP A 26 -25.99 38.60 16.87
C ASP A 26 -26.86 38.96 15.66
N ASN A 27 -26.52 38.41 14.50
CA ASN A 27 -27.20 38.67 13.23
C ASN A 27 -26.99 37.49 12.26
N THR A 28 -27.38 36.30 12.72
CA THR A 28 -27.21 35.01 12.03
C THR A 28 -27.86 35.03 10.64
N THR A 29 -27.06 34.92 9.58
CA THR A 29 -27.53 34.85 8.19
C THR A 29 -27.25 33.45 7.63
N THR A 30 -28.28 32.61 7.55
CA THR A 30 -28.13 31.19 7.18
C THR A 30 -27.78 31.01 5.71
N ALA A 31 -26.66 30.33 5.43
CA ALA A 31 -26.37 29.81 4.10
C ALA A 31 -27.17 28.51 3.84
N PRO A 32 -27.54 28.20 2.59
CA PRO A 32 -28.34 27.02 2.28
C PRO A 32 -27.47 25.76 2.14
N GLU A 33 -27.98 24.68 2.69
CA GLU A 33 -27.43 23.33 2.58
C GLU A 33 -27.68 22.79 1.11
N THR A 34 -26.67 22.23 0.39
CA THR A 34 -26.67 21.33 -0.81
C THR A 34 -25.62 20.13 -0.77
N THR A 35 -26.01 18.90 -0.36
CA THR A 35 -25.34 17.64 0.15
C THR A 35 -24.44 16.77 -0.69
N ALA A 36 -23.75 15.92 0.09
CA ALA A 36 -23.50 14.50 -0.16
C ALA A 36 -24.76 13.64 0.04
N ASP A 37 -25.04 12.75 -0.91
CA ASP A 37 -25.91 11.61 -0.64
C ASP A 37 -25.28 10.78 0.51
N LEU A 38 -26.10 10.16 1.39
CA LEU A 38 -25.66 9.80 2.75
C LEU A 38 -24.56 8.71 2.79
N TYR A 39 -24.44 7.98 1.68
CA TYR A 39 -23.41 6.99 1.38
C TYR A 39 -23.05 7.15 -0.12
N PRO A 40 -21.79 6.93 -0.54
CA PRO A 40 -21.35 7.15 -1.93
C PRO A 40 -21.53 5.93 -2.87
N ASP A 41 -21.96 4.79 -2.32
CA ASP A 41 -22.31 3.56 -3.05
C ASP A 41 -23.75 3.57 -3.62
N ASP A 42 -24.03 2.61 -4.49
CA ASP A 42 -25.33 2.46 -5.16
C ASP A 42 -26.22 1.37 -4.50
N LEU A 43 -25.93 0.99 -3.24
CA LEU A 43 -26.76 0.02 -2.51
C LEU A 43 -28.17 0.59 -2.25
N PRO A 44 -29.24 -0.22 -2.38
CA PRO A 44 -30.59 0.24 -2.08
C PRO A 44 -30.75 0.80 -0.67
N ASP A 45 -31.40 1.97 -0.55
CA ASP A 45 -31.72 2.65 0.71
C ASP A 45 -32.56 1.80 1.69
N ASP A 46 -33.18 0.72 1.21
CA ASP A 46 -34.06 -0.18 1.97
C ASP A 46 -33.49 -1.60 2.17
N LEU A 47 -32.17 -1.79 2.04
CA LEU A 47 -31.49 -3.01 2.51
C LEU A 47 -31.53 -3.12 4.04
N ASP A 48 -32.20 -4.17 4.53
CA ASP A 48 -32.28 -4.56 5.95
C ASP A 48 -32.12 -6.09 6.00
N PHE A 49 -31.03 -6.58 6.58
CA PHE A 49 -30.75 -8.01 6.73
C PHE A 49 -31.13 -8.57 8.12
N GLY A 50 -32.00 -7.88 8.87
CA GLY A 50 -32.71 -8.45 10.02
C GLY A 50 -31.89 -8.67 11.30
N GLY A 51 -30.64 -8.22 11.35
CA GLY A 51 -29.70 -8.42 12.45
C GLY A 51 -28.81 -9.66 12.32
N GLU A 52 -28.68 -10.23 11.13
CA GLU A 52 -27.74 -11.33 10.85
C GLU A 52 -26.27 -10.88 10.99
N THR A 53 -25.35 -11.84 11.10
CA THR A 53 -23.89 -11.58 11.20
C THR A 53 -23.20 -11.85 9.87
N VAL A 54 -22.26 -10.98 9.47
CA VAL A 54 -21.27 -11.28 8.41
C VAL A 54 -19.90 -11.51 9.05
N THR A 55 -19.28 -12.63 8.68
CA THR A 55 -18.07 -13.17 9.31
C THR A 55 -16.82 -13.03 8.43
N PHE A 56 -15.72 -12.55 9.03
CA PHE A 56 -14.44 -12.32 8.36
C PHE A 56 -13.32 -13.08 9.07
N LEU A 57 -12.73 -14.11 8.45
CA LEU A 57 -11.45 -14.65 8.92
C LEU A 57 -10.34 -13.63 8.62
N TYR A 58 -9.54 -13.25 9.62
CA TYR A 58 -8.50 -12.22 9.45
C TYR A 58 -7.18 -12.56 10.15
N ARG A 59 -6.06 -12.13 9.56
CA ARG A 59 -4.72 -12.24 10.15
C ARG A 59 -4.60 -11.43 11.44
N GLN A 60 -4.51 -12.14 12.57
CA GLN A 60 -4.54 -11.58 13.92
C GLN A 60 -3.48 -10.48 14.14
N GLU A 61 -2.30 -10.61 13.54
CA GLU A 61 -1.17 -9.69 13.78
C GLU A 61 -1.36 -8.27 13.20
N ILE A 62 -2.38 -8.06 12.37
CA ILE A 62 -2.71 -6.79 11.70
C ILE A 62 -4.22 -6.46 11.76
N LEU A 63 -4.94 -7.01 12.74
CA LEU A 63 -6.40 -6.91 12.84
C LEU A 63 -6.89 -5.44 12.86
N ASP A 64 -6.10 -4.51 13.39
CA ASP A 64 -6.37 -3.07 13.45
C ASP A 64 -6.43 -2.38 12.07
N GLU A 65 -6.02 -3.06 11.00
CA GLU A 65 -6.23 -2.57 9.62
C GLU A 65 -7.69 -2.70 9.16
N PHE A 66 -8.49 -3.54 9.82
CA PHE A 66 -9.86 -3.92 9.41
C PHE A 66 -10.91 -3.85 10.52
N TYR A 67 -10.59 -4.24 11.76
CA TYR A 67 -11.58 -4.39 12.84
C TYR A 67 -11.09 -3.91 14.20
N VAL A 68 -11.93 -3.14 14.90
CA VAL A 68 -11.72 -2.69 16.28
C VAL A 68 -13.03 -2.77 17.07
N ASP A 69 -12.96 -3.15 18.35
CA ASP A 69 -14.13 -3.37 19.21
C ASP A 69 -14.60 -2.12 19.96
N SER A 70 -13.77 -1.07 19.98
CA SER A 70 -13.96 0.14 20.78
C SER A 70 -13.11 1.31 20.28
N GLN A 71 -13.63 2.53 20.46
CA GLN A 71 -12.88 3.79 20.36
C GLN A 71 -11.84 3.91 21.48
N ASN A 72 -10.68 4.49 21.19
CA ASN A 72 -9.60 4.70 22.14
C ASN A 72 -8.99 6.13 22.15
N GLY A 73 -9.37 6.99 21.21
CA GLY A 73 -8.89 8.37 21.11
C GLY A 73 -7.72 8.60 20.15
N ASP A 74 -7.21 7.58 19.46
CA ASP A 74 -6.42 7.76 18.24
C ASP A 74 -7.38 7.88 17.03
N ILE A 75 -7.14 8.89 16.20
CA ILE A 75 -8.02 9.33 15.11
C ILE A 75 -8.29 8.21 14.09
N VAL A 76 -7.33 7.31 13.84
CA VAL A 76 -7.51 6.19 12.90
C VAL A 76 -8.38 5.09 13.52
N ASN A 77 -8.18 4.78 14.80
CA ASN A 77 -8.97 3.78 15.52
C ASN A 77 -10.44 4.21 15.66
N ASP A 78 -10.67 5.45 16.09
CA ASP A 78 -12.02 5.98 16.29
C ASP A 78 -12.78 6.06 14.96
N ALA A 79 -12.11 6.46 13.86
CA ALA A 79 -12.72 6.52 12.52
C ALA A 79 -13.07 5.13 11.96
N LEU A 80 -12.25 4.10 12.20
CA LEU A 80 -12.57 2.72 11.80
C LEU A 80 -13.76 2.18 12.59
N TYR A 81 -13.82 2.45 13.91
CA TYR A 81 -14.98 2.08 14.73
C TYR A 81 -16.27 2.75 14.22
N ASP A 82 -16.23 4.06 13.97
CA ASP A 82 -17.37 4.85 13.46
C ASP A 82 -17.76 4.47 12.02
N SER A 83 -16.87 3.82 11.27
CA SER A 83 -17.18 3.20 9.99
C SER A 83 -17.95 1.89 10.18
N LEU A 84 -17.39 0.96 10.96
CA LEU A 84 -18.00 -0.35 11.26
C LEU A 84 -19.42 -0.20 11.83
N ARG A 85 -19.61 0.66 12.84
CA ARG A 85 -20.92 0.88 13.47
C ARG A 85 -21.96 1.47 12.51
N ALA A 86 -21.54 2.29 11.55
CA ALA A 86 -22.47 2.90 10.58
C ALA A 86 -22.92 1.92 9.48
N VAL A 87 -22.07 0.95 9.10
CA VAL A 87 -22.48 -0.13 8.19
C VAL A 87 -23.44 -1.09 8.90
N GLU A 88 -23.17 -1.45 10.16
CA GLU A 88 -24.09 -2.22 11.00
C GLU A 88 -25.46 -1.54 11.16
N GLU A 89 -25.49 -0.25 11.49
CA GLU A 89 -26.74 0.52 11.65
C GLU A 89 -27.50 0.68 10.31
N ARG A 90 -26.79 0.92 9.20
CA ARG A 90 -27.40 1.08 7.86
C ARG A 90 -28.08 -0.20 7.39
N LEU A 91 -27.37 -1.32 7.42
CA LEU A 91 -27.79 -2.58 6.80
C LEU A 91 -28.51 -3.53 7.79
N ASN A 92 -28.61 -3.14 9.06
CA ASN A 92 -29.12 -3.95 10.17
C ASN A 92 -28.42 -5.32 10.24
N ILE A 93 -27.11 -5.29 10.49
CA ILE A 93 -26.22 -6.47 10.59
C ILE A 93 -25.24 -6.33 11.76
N ASN A 94 -24.55 -7.42 12.10
CA ASN A 94 -23.37 -7.42 12.97
C ASN A 94 -22.12 -7.78 12.13
N ILE A 95 -20.99 -7.13 12.39
CA ILE A 95 -19.70 -7.48 11.76
C ILE A 95 -18.84 -8.24 12.78
N GLU A 96 -18.46 -9.48 12.47
CA GLU A 96 -17.57 -10.27 13.32
C GLU A 96 -16.26 -10.63 12.59
N ALA A 97 -15.15 -10.08 13.08
CA ALA A 97 -13.82 -10.49 12.66
C ALA A 97 -13.29 -11.62 13.55
N ILE A 98 -12.93 -12.74 12.95
CA ILE A 98 -12.43 -13.96 13.60
C ILE A 98 -10.90 -14.00 13.41
N PRO A 99 -10.10 -13.60 14.41
CA PRO A 99 -8.65 -13.52 14.27
C PRO A 99 -7.97 -14.90 14.28
N ARG A 100 -6.95 -15.05 13.44
CA ARG A 100 -6.01 -16.18 13.46
C ARG A 100 -4.60 -15.73 13.10
N GLU A 101 -3.58 -16.23 13.79
CA GLU A 101 -2.17 -16.01 13.42
C GLU A 101 -1.92 -16.46 11.97
N GLY A 102 -1.32 -15.59 11.15
CA GLY A 102 -1.14 -15.86 9.71
C GLY A 102 -0.35 -14.82 8.91
N HIS A 103 0.00 -13.67 9.49
CA HIS A 103 0.86 -12.69 8.82
C HIS A 103 2.32 -13.15 8.80
N LEU A 104 2.84 -13.61 9.94
CA LEU A 104 4.25 -13.94 10.11
C LEU A 104 4.67 -15.19 9.33
N THR A 105 5.92 -15.17 8.85
CA THR A 105 6.50 -16.18 7.94
C THR A 105 6.40 -17.62 8.46
N ASN A 106 6.38 -17.82 9.78
CA ASN A 106 6.32 -19.13 10.43
C ASN A 106 4.89 -19.68 10.70
N VAL A 107 3.83 -18.89 10.47
CA VAL A 107 2.41 -19.30 10.65
C VAL A 107 1.58 -19.21 9.37
N ARG A 108 2.05 -18.43 8.39
CA ARG A 108 1.41 -18.18 7.09
C ARG A 108 0.88 -19.43 6.38
N ASP A 109 1.67 -20.50 6.32
CA ASP A 109 1.27 -21.74 5.66
C ASP A 109 0.14 -22.46 6.42
N GLU A 110 0.11 -22.40 7.75
CA GLU A 110 -0.97 -22.98 8.56
C GLU A 110 -2.27 -22.17 8.45
N TYR A 111 -2.18 -20.85 8.29
CA TYR A 111 -3.31 -19.97 7.98
C TYR A 111 -3.89 -20.26 6.59
N MET A 112 -3.03 -20.30 5.55
CA MET A 112 -3.45 -20.61 4.18
C MET A 112 -4.07 -22.00 4.05
N ASN A 113 -3.54 -23.00 4.75
CA ASN A 113 -4.09 -24.36 4.72
C ASN A 113 -5.39 -24.51 5.54
N HIS A 114 -5.58 -23.67 6.58
CA HIS A 114 -6.85 -23.63 7.33
C HIS A 114 -8.03 -23.23 6.44
N ILE A 115 -7.86 -22.20 5.62
CA ILE A 115 -8.88 -21.73 4.64
C ILE A 115 -9.30 -22.88 3.72
N THR A 116 -8.36 -23.51 3.03
CA THR A 116 -8.65 -24.67 2.16
C THR A 116 -9.32 -25.81 2.94
N SER A 117 -8.86 -26.11 4.16
CA SER A 117 -9.45 -27.21 4.95
C SER A 117 -10.89 -26.95 5.39
N THR A 118 -11.24 -25.67 5.64
CA THR A 118 -12.59 -25.24 6.03
C THR A 118 -13.54 -25.39 4.83
N VAL A 119 -13.16 -24.84 3.68
CA VAL A 119 -13.94 -24.96 2.43
C VAL A 119 -14.11 -26.43 2.02
N MET A 120 -13.04 -27.23 2.06
CA MET A 120 -13.09 -28.66 1.72
C MET A 120 -13.86 -29.52 2.74
N ALA A 121 -14.16 -29.01 3.93
CA ALA A 121 -15.06 -29.64 4.89
C ALA A 121 -16.55 -29.31 4.64
N GLY A 122 -16.84 -28.35 3.76
CA GLY A 122 -18.18 -27.79 3.59
C GLY A 122 -18.58 -26.86 4.74
N ASP A 123 -17.60 -26.22 5.39
CA ASP A 123 -17.81 -25.33 6.54
C ASP A 123 -18.01 -23.88 6.07
N GLY A 124 -19.17 -23.32 6.44
CA GLY A 124 -19.61 -21.96 6.12
C GLY A 124 -19.31 -20.92 7.20
N THR A 125 -18.43 -21.21 8.17
CA THR A 125 -18.07 -20.30 9.29
C THR A 125 -17.46 -18.95 8.85
N TYR A 126 -17.10 -18.78 7.57
CA TYR A 126 -16.52 -17.54 7.04
C TYR A 126 -17.25 -17.10 5.75
N ASP A 127 -17.84 -15.91 5.78
CA ASP A 127 -18.37 -15.24 4.59
C ASP A 127 -17.24 -14.62 3.75
N TRP A 128 -16.24 -14.07 4.42
CA TRP A 128 -15.02 -13.53 3.82
C TRP A 128 -13.77 -14.08 4.50
N VAL A 129 -12.69 -14.21 3.73
CA VAL A 129 -11.35 -14.52 4.25
C VAL A 129 -10.33 -13.48 3.76
N ASP A 130 -9.57 -12.89 4.68
CA ASP A 130 -8.40 -12.09 4.38
C ASP A 130 -7.20 -12.99 4.03
N LEU A 131 -6.44 -12.56 3.02
CA LEU A 131 -5.15 -13.09 2.63
C LEU A 131 -4.17 -11.93 2.41
N MET A 132 -2.87 -12.23 2.41
CA MET A 132 -1.94 -11.37 1.69
C MET A 132 -2.29 -11.41 0.21
N ILE A 133 -2.32 -10.27 -0.49
CA ILE A 133 -2.62 -10.23 -1.93
C ILE A 133 -1.72 -11.19 -2.74
N GLY A 134 -0.42 -11.27 -2.40
CA GLY A 134 0.51 -12.21 -3.02
C GLY A 134 0.29 -13.69 -2.69
N ASN A 135 -0.59 -14.01 -1.74
CA ASN A 135 -1.00 -15.37 -1.38
C ASN A 135 -2.39 -15.71 -1.93
N ALA A 136 -3.28 -14.74 -2.14
CA ALA A 136 -4.56 -14.95 -2.82
C ALA A 136 -4.35 -15.51 -4.24
N CYS A 137 -3.35 -15.00 -4.96
CA CYS A 137 -2.85 -15.56 -6.23
C CYS A 137 -2.47 -17.04 -6.14
N VAL A 138 -1.96 -17.53 -5.00
CA VAL A 138 -1.59 -18.94 -4.81
C VAL A 138 -2.83 -19.81 -4.58
N LYS A 139 -3.84 -19.26 -3.89
CA LYS A 139 -5.01 -20.03 -3.44
C LYS A 139 -6.19 -20.04 -4.40
N LEU A 140 -6.37 -19.03 -5.25
CA LEU A 140 -7.53 -18.99 -6.17
C LEU A 140 -7.58 -20.20 -7.11
N ARG A 141 -6.42 -20.71 -7.57
CA ARG A 141 -6.31 -21.92 -8.44
C ARG A 141 -6.81 -23.21 -7.80
N GLU A 142 -7.15 -23.22 -6.51
CA GLU A 142 -7.74 -24.37 -5.80
C GLU A 142 -9.26 -24.45 -5.98
N GLY A 143 -9.92 -23.49 -6.63
CA GLY A 143 -11.38 -23.48 -6.86
C GLY A 143 -12.20 -23.19 -5.58
N ILE A 144 -11.58 -22.63 -4.55
CA ILE A 144 -12.17 -22.45 -3.21
C ILE A 144 -12.86 -21.09 -2.99
N PHE A 145 -12.75 -20.15 -3.94
CA PHE A 145 -13.33 -18.81 -3.87
C PHE A 145 -14.33 -18.57 -5.00
N ARG A 146 -15.35 -17.75 -4.72
CA ARG A 146 -16.31 -17.29 -5.74
C ARG A 146 -15.64 -16.28 -6.68
N ASP A 147 -16.08 -16.25 -7.93
CA ASP A 147 -15.89 -15.10 -8.81
C ASP A 147 -16.79 -13.96 -8.30
N LEU A 148 -16.16 -12.89 -7.83
CA LEU A 148 -16.82 -11.72 -7.25
C LEU A 148 -17.54 -10.87 -8.31
N THR A 149 -17.27 -11.07 -9.60
CA THR A 149 -17.98 -10.39 -10.70
C THR A 149 -19.40 -10.93 -10.94
N GLN A 150 -19.75 -12.08 -10.35
CA GLN A 150 -21.10 -12.68 -10.43
C GLN A 150 -22.02 -12.30 -9.27
N LEU A 151 -21.55 -11.50 -8.32
CA LEU A 151 -22.31 -11.07 -7.15
C LEU A 151 -23.06 -9.77 -7.46
N ASP A 152 -24.27 -9.62 -6.92
CA ASP A 152 -24.92 -8.31 -6.90
C ASP A 152 -24.12 -7.36 -5.98
N TYR A 153 -24.37 -6.05 -6.10
CA TYR A 153 -23.86 -4.97 -5.24
C TYR A 153 -22.38 -4.58 -5.31
N LEU A 154 -21.45 -5.40 -5.82
CA LEU A 154 -20.04 -5.00 -5.94
C LEU A 154 -19.77 -4.20 -7.23
N ASP A 155 -19.53 -2.89 -7.13
CA ASP A 155 -19.11 -2.08 -8.29
C ASP A 155 -17.60 -1.77 -8.27
N PHE A 156 -16.82 -2.60 -8.95
CA PHE A 156 -15.36 -2.44 -9.07
C PHE A 156 -14.92 -1.15 -9.79
N ALA A 157 -15.82 -0.35 -10.35
CA ALA A 157 -15.52 0.99 -10.88
C ALA A 157 -15.53 2.10 -9.80
N LYS A 158 -15.92 1.78 -8.55
CA LYS A 158 -15.98 2.73 -7.43
C LYS A 158 -14.59 3.06 -6.86
N PRO A 159 -14.38 4.28 -6.31
CA PRO A 159 -13.05 4.76 -5.93
C PRO A 159 -12.43 4.10 -4.69
N TRP A 160 -13.18 3.30 -3.93
CA TRP A 160 -12.65 2.53 -2.80
C TRP A 160 -11.98 1.22 -3.20
N TYR A 161 -12.07 0.79 -4.46
CA TYR A 161 -11.29 -0.33 -4.98
C TYR A 161 -9.91 0.11 -5.44
N LEU A 162 -8.93 -0.79 -5.36
CA LEU A 162 -7.62 -0.51 -5.93
C LEU A 162 -7.73 -0.21 -7.43
N LYS A 163 -7.13 0.90 -7.84
CA LYS A 163 -7.05 1.34 -9.23
C LYS A 163 -6.41 0.26 -10.11
N GLU A 164 -7.06 -0.03 -11.24
CA GLU A 164 -6.66 -1.08 -12.20
C GLU A 164 -6.62 -2.50 -11.58
N LEU A 165 -7.36 -2.76 -10.49
CA LEU A 165 -7.49 -4.09 -9.87
C LEU A 165 -7.97 -5.13 -10.88
N THR A 166 -9.14 -4.91 -11.48
CA THR A 166 -9.73 -5.79 -12.49
C THR A 166 -8.76 -6.04 -13.66
N GLU A 167 -8.16 -4.99 -14.20
CA GLU A 167 -7.25 -5.04 -15.34
C GLU A 167 -5.89 -5.70 -15.01
N THR A 168 -5.50 -5.75 -13.74
CA THR A 168 -4.20 -6.31 -13.32
C THR A 168 -4.31 -7.72 -12.71
N VAL A 169 -5.44 -8.10 -12.12
CA VAL A 169 -5.54 -9.38 -11.38
C VAL A 169 -6.78 -10.23 -11.68
N ALA A 170 -7.70 -9.79 -12.54
CA ALA A 170 -8.70 -10.69 -13.09
C ALA A 170 -8.06 -11.72 -14.03
N ILE A 171 -8.70 -12.88 -14.14
CA ILE A 171 -8.28 -13.99 -15.00
C ILE A 171 -9.52 -14.42 -15.79
N ASP A 172 -9.45 -14.37 -17.12
CA ASP A 172 -10.56 -14.67 -18.03
C ASP A 172 -11.85 -13.90 -17.66
N ASP A 173 -11.71 -12.59 -17.45
CA ASP A 173 -12.71 -11.63 -16.96
C ASP A 173 -13.26 -11.87 -15.53
N LYS A 174 -12.80 -12.91 -14.81
CA LYS A 174 -13.24 -13.27 -13.44
C LYS A 174 -12.32 -12.72 -12.35
N LEU A 175 -12.87 -12.34 -11.20
CA LEU A 175 -12.12 -11.74 -10.08
C LEU A 175 -12.34 -12.51 -8.76
N TYR A 176 -11.31 -13.19 -8.25
CA TYR A 176 -11.43 -14.07 -7.06
C TYR A 176 -11.02 -13.43 -5.73
N TYR A 177 -10.52 -12.19 -5.76
CA TYR A 177 -10.21 -11.41 -4.57
C TYR A 177 -10.32 -9.91 -4.86
N ALA A 178 -10.67 -9.14 -3.84
CA ALA A 178 -10.73 -7.69 -3.91
C ALA A 178 -9.87 -7.04 -2.82
N SER A 179 -9.32 -5.86 -3.13
CA SER A 179 -8.59 -5.02 -2.18
C SER A 179 -8.87 -3.54 -2.48
N GLY A 180 -8.70 -2.70 -1.45
CA GLY A 180 -9.21 -1.35 -1.40
C GLY A 180 -9.50 -0.92 0.04
N ASP A 181 -10.19 0.21 0.21
CA ASP A 181 -10.36 0.89 1.50
C ASP A 181 -11.16 0.12 2.56
N VAL A 182 -11.79 -1.01 2.21
CA VAL A 182 -12.34 -1.97 3.19
C VAL A 182 -11.32 -2.32 4.30
N SER A 183 -10.02 -2.26 4.02
CA SER A 183 -8.95 -2.25 5.03
C SER A 183 -7.74 -1.44 4.55
N ILE A 184 -7.19 -0.60 5.44
CA ILE A 184 -6.12 0.37 5.14
C ILE A 184 -4.74 -0.25 4.89
N GLY A 185 -4.63 -1.58 4.89
CA GLY A 185 -3.35 -2.29 4.75
C GLY A 185 -2.61 -1.98 3.45
N TYR A 186 -3.31 -1.77 2.32
CA TYR A 186 -2.65 -1.41 1.05
C TYR A 186 -1.88 -0.08 1.18
N LEU A 187 -2.54 0.93 1.74
CA LEU A 187 -2.01 2.26 1.96
C LEU A 187 -0.88 2.25 2.99
N LYS A 188 -1.08 1.61 4.15
CA LYS A 188 -0.03 1.37 5.15
C LYS A 188 1.23 0.78 4.51
N ASN A 189 1.05 -0.16 3.57
CA ASN A 189 2.14 -0.87 2.89
C ASN A 189 2.73 -0.15 1.66
N SER A 190 2.18 0.97 1.20
CA SER A 190 2.70 1.75 0.05
C SER A 190 4.13 2.24 0.30
N PHE A 191 5.01 2.01 -0.68
CA PHE A 191 6.43 2.37 -0.59
C PHE A 191 6.64 3.88 -0.79
N CYS A 192 7.37 4.50 0.14
CA CYS A 192 7.75 5.91 0.09
C CYS A 192 9.20 6.11 0.55
N LEU A 193 9.71 7.34 0.40
CA LEU A 193 10.99 7.76 0.99
C LEU A 193 10.72 8.83 2.04
N TYR A 194 11.25 8.69 3.25
CA TYR A 194 11.29 9.79 4.22
C TYR A 194 12.65 10.48 4.19
N PHE A 195 12.66 11.81 4.34
CA PHE A 195 13.88 12.58 4.43
C PHE A 195 13.90 13.56 5.60
N ASN A 196 15.06 13.72 6.23
CA ASN A 196 15.29 14.65 7.33
C ASN A 196 15.48 16.08 6.78
N LYS A 197 14.52 16.97 7.05
CA LYS A 197 14.53 18.36 6.52
C LYS A 197 15.73 19.16 7.05
N ARG A 198 16.14 18.96 8.32
CA ARG A 198 17.34 19.61 8.88
C ARG A 198 18.61 19.19 8.14
N LEU A 199 18.81 17.91 7.87
CA LEU A 199 20.00 17.46 7.12
C LEU A 199 20.02 18.03 5.69
N ALA A 200 18.86 18.12 5.02
CA ALA A 200 18.78 18.76 3.70
C ALA A 200 19.17 20.25 3.73
N GLU A 201 18.82 20.98 4.79
CA GLU A 201 19.26 22.36 5.05
C GLU A 201 20.77 22.45 5.38
N ASP A 202 21.27 21.61 6.29
CA ASP A 202 22.67 21.58 6.74
C ASP A 202 23.63 21.31 5.56
N TYR A 203 23.31 20.33 4.70
CA TYR A 203 24.05 20.00 3.49
C TYR A 203 23.70 20.91 2.28
N LYS A 204 22.68 21.78 2.40
CA LYS A 204 22.26 22.80 1.41
C LYS A 204 21.85 22.23 0.05
N LEU A 205 21.04 21.18 0.09
CA LEU A 205 20.70 20.36 -1.08
C LEU A 205 19.61 20.98 -1.99
N GLY A 206 18.98 22.08 -1.57
CA GLY A 206 17.84 22.69 -2.24
C GLY A 206 16.51 22.05 -1.81
N SER A 207 15.41 22.38 -2.51
CA SER A 207 14.13 21.70 -2.27
C SER A 207 14.12 20.36 -2.99
N LEU A 208 13.94 19.28 -2.23
CA LEU A 208 13.74 17.95 -2.80
C LEU A 208 12.35 17.83 -3.46
N TYR A 209 11.39 18.64 -3.03
CA TYR A 209 10.06 18.71 -3.64
C TYR A 209 10.10 19.34 -5.04
N GLU A 210 10.86 20.43 -5.22
CA GLU A 210 11.05 21.05 -6.55
C GLU A 210 11.67 20.05 -7.55
N LEU A 211 12.55 19.14 -7.10
CA LEU A 211 13.10 18.08 -7.95
C LEU A 211 12.04 17.06 -8.40
N VAL A 212 11.03 16.77 -7.57
CA VAL A 212 9.89 15.92 -7.98
C VAL A 212 8.98 16.68 -8.94
N ASP A 213 8.62 17.92 -8.61
CA ASP A 213 7.70 18.76 -9.40
C ASP A 213 8.26 19.09 -10.80
N GLU A 214 9.57 19.32 -10.91
CA GLU A 214 10.25 19.52 -12.19
C GLU A 214 10.54 18.21 -12.95
N GLY A 215 10.20 17.04 -12.39
CA GLY A 215 10.39 15.73 -13.01
C GLY A 215 11.84 15.21 -12.99
N LYS A 216 12.69 15.79 -12.14
CA LYS A 216 14.16 15.55 -12.03
C LYS A 216 14.54 14.60 -10.89
N TRP A 217 13.59 14.12 -10.10
CA TRP A 217 13.81 13.11 -9.07
C TRP A 217 14.00 11.73 -9.71
N THR A 218 15.25 11.41 -10.03
CA THR A 218 15.71 10.19 -10.73
C THR A 218 16.70 9.37 -9.87
N VAL A 219 16.96 8.13 -10.27
CA VAL A 219 17.95 7.25 -9.60
C VAL A 219 19.32 7.93 -9.49
N ASP A 220 19.81 8.53 -10.58
CA ASP A 220 21.05 9.30 -10.60
C ASP A 220 21.01 10.51 -9.65
N LYS A 221 19.87 11.21 -9.57
CA LYS A 221 19.70 12.36 -8.68
C LYS A 221 19.73 11.95 -7.21
N VAL A 222 19.16 10.79 -6.87
CA VAL A 222 19.26 10.22 -5.51
C VAL A 222 20.71 9.84 -5.19
N ALA A 223 21.48 9.28 -6.13
CA ALA A 223 22.90 8.99 -5.91
C ALA A 223 23.75 10.26 -5.69
N GLU A 224 23.52 11.32 -6.49
CA GLU A 224 24.18 12.63 -6.32
C GLU A 224 23.89 13.24 -4.93
N ILE A 225 22.62 13.17 -4.50
CA ILE A 225 22.15 13.70 -3.22
C ILE A 225 22.64 12.84 -2.04
N ALA A 226 22.73 11.52 -2.21
CA ALA A 226 23.33 10.64 -1.22
C ALA A 226 24.80 10.99 -0.97
N ALA A 227 25.59 11.14 -2.04
CA ALA A 227 27.00 11.51 -1.96
C ALA A 227 27.20 12.90 -1.32
N ALA A 228 26.40 13.90 -1.72
CA ALA A 228 26.47 15.26 -1.17
C ALA A 228 25.98 15.35 0.29
N GLY A 229 25.07 14.47 0.70
CA GLY A 229 24.43 14.44 2.01
C GLY A 229 25.05 13.51 3.04
N SER A 230 26.30 13.08 2.83
CA SER A 230 26.98 12.08 3.66
C SER A 230 28.24 12.59 4.34
N GLN A 231 28.60 11.95 5.45
CA GLN A 231 29.87 12.14 6.13
C GLN A 231 30.36 10.83 6.73
N ASP A 232 31.50 10.34 6.24
CA ASP A 232 32.30 9.27 6.87
C ASP A 232 32.81 9.80 8.23
N LEU A 233 32.35 9.20 9.32
CA LEU A 233 32.59 9.69 10.68
C LEU A 233 33.71 8.94 11.41
N ASP A 234 34.00 7.69 11.05
CA ASP A 234 35.08 6.90 11.65
C ASP A 234 36.39 6.89 10.81
N GLY A 235 36.29 7.29 9.54
CA GLY A 235 37.39 7.38 8.58
C GLY A 235 37.74 6.06 7.89
N ASN A 236 36.85 5.05 7.91
CA ASN A 236 37.13 3.73 7.34
C ASN A 236 36.90 3.62 5.82
N GLY A 237 36.20 4.58 5.20
CA GLY A 237 35.90 4.58 3.76
C GLY A 237 34.81 3.59 3.34
N ARG A 238 33.85 3.28 4.23
CA ARG A 238 32.68 2.42 3.95
C ARG A 238 31.48 2.91 4.73
N TRP A 239 30.36 3.10 4.04
CA TRP A 239 29.11 3.58 4.62
C TRP A 239 28.48 2.57 5.58
N SER A 240 28.15 3.05 6.79
CA SER A 240 27.61 2.26 7.89
C SER A 240 26.63 3.10 8.72
N LEU A 241 25.94 2.47 9.69
CA LEU A 241 25.09 3.23 10.62
C LEU A 241 25.87 4.08 11.64
N ASP A 242 27.20 3.90 11.76
CA ASP A 242 28.03 4.76 12.61
C ASP A 242 28.32 6.13 11.93
N ASP A 243 28.12 6.23 10.61
CA ASP A 243 28.32 7.42 9.77
C ASP A 243 27.08 8.32 9.70
N SER A 244 27.20 9.51 9.08
CA SER A 244 26.04 10.24 8.56
C SER A 244 25.79 9.77 7.13
N VAL A 245 24.65 9.13 6.87
CA VAL A 245 24.39 8.46 5.58
C VAL A 245 23.34 9.21 4.75
N GLY A 246 23.65 9.43 3.48
CA GLY A 246 22.82 10.17 2.53
C GLY A 246 21.54 9.44 2.13
N PHE A 247 21.65 8.15 1.80
CA PHE A 247 20.52 7.32 1.40
C PHE A 247 20.62 5.92 2.02
N VAL A 248 19.56 5.49 2.71
CA VAL A 248 19.48 4.15 3.32
C VAL A 248 18.30 3.35 2.80
N ILE A 249 18.57 2.12 2.36
CA ILE A 249 17.53 1.13 2.10
C ILE A 249 17.29 0.34 3.39
N HIS A 250 16.14 0.56 4.03
CA HIS A 250 15.83 0.18 5.41
C HIS A 250 15.46 -1.29 5.62
N ASP A 251 14.75 -1.89 4.66
CA ASP A 251 14.34 -3.30 4.68
C ASP A 251 14.72 -3.91 3.32
N TYR A 252 15.10 -5.19 3.29
CA TYR A 252 15.45 -5.87 2.05
C TYR A 252 14.34 -5.75 0.99
N THR A 253 13.07 -5.86 1.41
CA THR A 253 11.88 -5.77 0.56
C THR A 253 11.63 -4.37 0.00
N HIS A 254 12.21 -3.30 0.56
CA HIS A 254 12.02 -1.95 0.02
C HIS A 254 12.61 -1.80 -1.39
N LYS A 255 13.44 -2.77 -1.84
CA LYS A 255 13.84 -2.88 -3.24
C LYS A 255 12.66 -3.16 -4.21
N TYR A 256 11.52 -3.67 -3.75
CA TYR A 256 10.32 -3.84 -4.59
C TYR A 256 9.66 -2.50 -4.95
N GLY A 257 9.85 -1.42 -4.17
CA GLY A 257 9.33 -0.08 -4.51
C GLY A 257 9.93 0.48 -5.80
N PHE A 258 11.19 0.15 -6.10
CA PHE A 258 11.83 0.54 -7.36
C PHE A 258 11.21 -0.17 -8.58
N MET A 259 10.57 -1.34 -8.45
CA MET A 259 9.91 -1.98 -9.60
C MET A 259 8.75 -1.12 -10.12
N GLY A 260 7.95 -0.57 -9.21
CA GLY A 260 6.91 0.41 -9.55
C GLY A 260 7.53 1.70 -10.09
N SER A 261 8.51 2.26 -9.39
CA SER A 261 9.04 3.59 -9.74
C SER A 261 9.86 3.64 -11.03
N THR A 262 10.50 2.54 -11.46
CA THR A 262 11.16 2.45 -12.77
C THR A 262 10.26 1.88 -13.87
N GLN A 263 9.05 1.44 -13.53
CA GLN A 263 8.08 0.83 -14.45
C GLN A 263 8.66 -0.38 -15.20
N ILE A 264 9.38 -1.26 -14.49
CA ILE A 264 9.94 -2.49 -15.09
C ILE A 264 8.82 -3.52 -15.27
N LYS A 265 8.67 -4.07 -16.48
CA LYS A 265 7.49 -4.87 -16.85
C LYS A 265 7.82 -6.36 -16.90
N PHE A 266 7.20 -7.13 -16.01
CA PHE A 266 7.39 -8.59 -15.96
C PHE A 266 6.47 -9.33 -16.93
N PHE A 267 5.20 -8.91 -17.01
CA PHE A 267 4.19 -9.53 -17.86
C PHE A 267 3.36 -8.49 -18.62
N GLU A 268 2.79 -8.90 -19.74
CA GLU A 268 1.89 -8.10 -20.58
C GLU A 268 0.84 -9.03 -21.19
N GLN A 269 -0.39 -8.55 -21.39
CA GLN A 269 -1.39 -9.28 -22.19
C GLN A 269 -1.12 -9.05 -23.68
N ASN A 270 -1.21 -10.11 -24.48
CA ASN A 270 -1.07 -10.05 -25.94
C ASN A 270 -2.38 -9.63 -26.64
N ASP A 271 -2.39 -9.62 -27.98
CA ASP A 271 -3.55 -9.26 -28.81
C ASP A 271 -4.80 -10.15 -28.59
N THR A 272 -4.66 -11.30 -27.92
CA THR A 272 -5.78 -12.21 -27.55
C THR A 272 -6.18 -12.14 -26.07
N GLY A 273 -5.47 -11.37 -25.25
CA GLY A 273 -5.72 -11.23 -23.80
C GLY A 273 -4.90 -12.19 -22.92
N ASP A 274 -4.13 -13.10 -23.52
CA ASP A 274 -3.30 -14.05 -22.77
C ASP A 274 -2.09 -13.33 -22.17
N TRP A 275 -1.76 -13.62 -20.91
CA TRP A 275 -0.56 -13.10 -20.26
C TRP A 275 0.73 -13.75 -20.82
N GLU A 276 1.72 -12.93 -21.17
CA GLU A 276 3.05 -13.35 -21.61
C GLU A 276 4.15 -12.75 -20.72
N TYR A 277 5.22 -13.51 -20.43
CA TYR A 277 6.34 -13.05 -19.61
C TYR A 277 7.34 -12.25 -20.46
N VAL A 278 7.22 -10.92 -20.47
CA VAL A 278 7.93 -10.03 -21.41
C VAL A 278 9.33 -9.58 -20.97
N LEU A 279 9.70 -9.76 -19.70
CA LEU A 279 10.97 -9.28 -19.14
C LEU A 279 12.20 -9.68 -19.99
N GLY A 280 13.04 -8.71 -20.33
CA GLY A 280 14.31 -8.94 -21.07
C GLY A 280 14.67 -7.91 -22.14
N SER A 281 14.06 -6.73 -22.13
CA SER A 281 14.40 -5.61 -22.99
C SER A 281 15.73 -4.93 -22.61
N GLU A 282 16.23 -4.07 -23.49
CA GLU A 282 17.39 -3.20 -23.21
C GLU A 282 17.13 -2.31 -21.98
N ARG A 283 15.92 -1.72 -21.87
CA ARG A 283 15.49 -0.94 -20.70
C ARG A 283 15.47 -1.76 -19.40
N ASP A 284 15.08 -3.03 -19.44
CA ASP A 284 15.08 -3.86 -18.22
C ASP A 284 16.50 -4.11 -17.71
N ALA A 285 17.48 -4.21 -18.62
CA ALA A 285 18.89 -4.26 -18.27
C ALA A 285 19.38 -2.91 -17.74
N ASP A 286 19.07 -1.78 -18.40
CA ASP A 286 19.41 -0.43 -17.93
C ASP A 286 18.89 -0.16 -16.51
N ILE A 287 17.64 -0.56 -16.22
CA ILE A 287 17.04 -0.48 -14.88
C ILE A 287 17.84 -1.31 -13.86
N CYS A 288 18.19 -2.55 -14.21
CA CYS A 288 18.94 -3.42 -13.33
C CYS A 288 20.36 -2.92 -13.06
N GLU A 289 21.03 -2.34 -14.06
CA GLU A 289 22.38 -1.77 -13.93
C GLU A 289 22.37 -0.46 -13.12
N ALA A 290 21.44 0.46 -13.39
CA ALA A 290 21.30 1.70 -12.64
C ALA A 290 20.95 1.45 -11.16
N LEU A 291 20.03 0.53 -10.87
CA LEU A 291 19.70 0.16 -9.49
C LEU A 291 20.83 -0.62 -8.81
N TYR A 292 21.57 -1.47 -9.53
CA TYR A 292 22.77 -2.10 -8.97
C TYR A 292 23.83 -1.05 -8.59
N ALA A 293 24.06 -0.05 -9.44
CA ALA A 293 25.00 1.06 -9.19
C ALA A 293 24.56 1.95 -8.02
N LEU A 294 23.26 2.28 -7.91
CA LEU A 294 22.72 2.97 -6.72
C LEU A 294 23.00 2.18 -5.45
N ILE A 295 22.62 0.90 -5.42
CA ILE A 295 22.62 0.07 -4.20
C ILE A 295 24.04 -0.35 -3.76
N ASN A 296 24.96 -0.58 -4.70
CA ASN A 296 26.23 -1.27 -4.43
C ASN A 296 27.50 -0.46 -4.78
N GLN A 297 27.38 0.67 -5.51
CA GLN A 297 28.53 1.43 -6.02
C GLN A 297 28.51 2.93 -5.68
N SER A 298 27.36 3.49 -5.31
CA SER A 298 27.22 4.93 -5.08
C SER A 298 27.75 5.39 -3.72
N GLU A 299 28.37 6.57 -3.68
CA GLU A 299 28.80 7.19 -2.43
C GLU A 299 27.58 7.65 -1.61
N GLY A 300 27.67 7.51 -0.29
CA GLY A 300 26.59 7.89 0.63
C GLY A 300 25.42 6.92 0.72
N VAL A 301 25.49 5.74 0.09
CA VAL A 301 24.44 4.72 0.13
C VAL A 301 24.79 3.58 1.10
N TYR A 302 23.82 3.18 1.91
CA TYR A 302 23.89 1.97 2.74
C TYR A 302 22.63 1.09 2.57
N PHE A 303 22.82 -0.22 2.46
CA PHE A 303 21.74 -1.20 2.35
C PHE A 303 21.68 -2.10 3.60
N TYR A 304 20.58 -2.01 4.35
CA TYR A 304 20.28 -2.97 5.43
C TYR A 304 19.61 -4.23 4.87
N ASN A 305 20.37 -5.33 4.84
CA ASN A 305 19.88 -6.62 4.35
C ASN A 305 19.16 -7.43 5.44
N GLY A 306 18.02 -6.93 5.91
CA GLY A 306 17.12 -7.60 6.85
C GLY A 306 15.70 -7.02 6.82
N THR A 307 14.81 -7.46 7.72
CA THR A 307 13.40 -7.04 7.77
C THR A 307 12.82 -7.09 9.19
N ASN A 308 11.67 -6.46 9.40
CA ASN A 308 10.80 -6.68 10.56
C ASN A 308 10.00 -8.01 10.49
N ALA A 309 9.79 -8.59 9.31
CA ALA A 309 9.00 -9.81 9.10
C ALA A 309 9.69 -11.14 9.50
N ILE A 310 10.87 -11.05 10.13
CA ILE A 310 11.66 -12.15 10.68
C ILE A 310 12.05 -11.76 12.12
N PRO A 311 11.53 -12.44 13.16
CA PRO A 311 11.71 -12.02 14.56
C PRO A 311 13.17 -11.81 14.99
N GLU A 312 14.10 -12.62 14.48
CA GLU A 312 15.53 -12.54 14.76
C GLU A 312 16.23 -11.30 14.17
N GLN A 313 15.57 -10.56 13.27
CA GLN A 313 16.14 -9.41 12.57
C GLN A 313 15.64 -8.06 13.10
N ILE A 314 14.58 -8.05 13.92
CA ILE A 314 13.94 -6.83 14.46
C ILE A 314 14.94 -5.91 15.18
N GLU A 315 15.92 -6.45 15.93
CA GLU A 315 16.94 -5.64 16.61
C GLU A 315 17.83 -4.85 15.62
N GLY A 316 18.05 -5.36 14.41
CA GLY A 316 18.81 -4.67 13.37
C GLY A 316 17.97 -3.66 12.59
N TYR A 317 16.74 -4.05 12.22
CA TYR A 317 15.77 -3.16 11.57
C TYR A 317 15.48 -1.92 12.42
N ASN A 318 15.24 -2.09 13.74
CA ASN A 318 15.01 -0.98 14.66
C ASN A 318 16.23 -0.04 14.79
N LYS A 319 17.47 -0.54 14.71
CA LYS A 319 18.68 0.30 14.78
C LYS A 319 18.82 1.24 13.59
N VAL A 320 18.31 0.85 12.41
CA VAL A 320 18.25 1.74 11.24
C VAL A 320 17.22 2.84 11.51
N THR A 321 16.03 2.48 12.00
CA THR A 321 14.98 3.42 12.41
C THR A 321 15.50 4.43 13.44
N ASP A 322 16.11 3.94 14.53
CA ASP A 322 16.73 4.77 15.58
C ASP A 322 17.77 5.74 15.02
N ARG A 323 18.50 5.35 13.97
CA ARG A 323 19.51 6.20 13.33
C ARG A 323 18.90 7.32 12.47
N PHE A 324 17.77 7.08 11.80
CA PHE A 324 17.01 8.12 11.10
C PHE A 324 16.30 9.06 12.09
N VAL A 325 15.59 8.49 13.08
CA VAL A 325 14.92 9.21 14.19
C VAL A 325 15.92 10.07 14.98
N GLY A 326 17.15 9.58 15.16
CA GLY A 326 18.28 10.29 15.77
C GLY A 326 19.04 11.25 14.86
N GLY A 327 18.57 11.49 13.63
CA GLY A 327 19.11 12.51 12.73
C GLY A 327 20.47 12.18 12.10
N GLY A 328 20.79 10.89 11.92
CA GLY A 328 22.01 10.39 11.28
C GLY A 328 21.83 9.81 9.87
N ILE A 329 20.61 9.80 9.34
CA ILE A 329 20.29 9.40 7.96
C ILE A 329 19.51 10.55 7.31
N LEU A 330 19.93 10.96 6.09
CA LEU A 330 19.30 12.03 5.33
C LEU A 330 18.01 11.54 4.64
N ILE A 331 18.07 10.50 3.80
CA ILE A 331 16.90 9.86 3.16
C ILE A 331 16.88 8.38 3.51
N MET A 332 15.69 7.83 3.80
CA MET A 332 15.47 6.43 4.13
C MET A 332 14.29 5.88 3.31
N THR A 333 14.44 4.67 2.73
CA THR A 333 13.30 3.95 2.14
C THR A 333 12.36 3.45 3.22
N ALA A 334 11.06 3.56 3.01
CA ALA A 334 10.04 3.30 4.02
C ALA A 334 8.74 2.80 3.41
N GLN A 335 7.78 2.48 4.28
CA GLN A 335 6.36 2.36 3.96
C GLN A 335 5.58 3.50 4.62
N MET A 336 4.40 3.85 4.10
CA MET A 336 3.62 4.97 4.64
C MET A 336 3.31 4.83 6.14
N ASP A 337 3.10 3.61 6.63
CA ASP A 337 2.86 3.35 8.06
C ASP A 337 4.03 3.73 8.97
N ASP A 338 5.28 3.80 8.49
CA ASP A 338 6.43 4.16 9.34
C ASP A 338 6.29 5.56 9.95
N ALA A 339 5.59 6.51 9.30
CA ALA A 339 5.24 7.80 9.91
C ALA A 339 4.36 7.65 11.17
N VAL A 340 3.49 6.65 11.16
CA VAL A 340 2.48 6.37 12.19
C VAL A 340 3.04 5.47 13.29
N THR A 341 3.87 4.47 12.96
CA THR A 341 4.39 3.48 13.94
C THR A 341 5.82 3.71 14.38
N GLN A 342 6.70 4.27 13.54
CA GLN A 342 8.12 4.43 13.82
C GLN A 342 8.53 5.88 14.16
N LEU A 343 8.07 6.86 13.36
CA LEU A 343 8.65 8.20 13.35
C LEU A 343 8.01 9.21 14.32
N ARG A 344 6.90 8.85 15.02
CA ARG A 344 6.22 9.74 16.01
C ARG A 344 7.18 10.32 17.07
N THR A 345 8.32 9.68 17.35
CA THR A 345 9.32 10.13 18.33
C THR A 345 10.39 11.11 17.78
N MET A 346 10.58 11.19 16.47
CA MET A 346 11.61 12.00 15.80
C MET A 346 11.52 13.49 16.16
N GLN A 347 12.65 14.13 16.47
CA GLN A 347 12.66 15.54 16.91
C GLN A 347 12.95 16.53 15.77
N ASP A 348 13.75 16.11 14.79
CA ASP A 348 13.90 16.83 13.53
C ASP A 348 12.58 16.79 12.74
N ALA A 349 12.30 17.82 11.96
CA ALA A 349 11.24 17.76 10.96
C ALA A 349 11.66 16.83 9.81
N TYR A 350 10.71 16.06 9.28
CA TYR A 350 10.91 15.22 8.09
C TYR A 350 9.89 15.56 7.00
N GLY A 351 10.15 15.07 5.79
CA GLY A 351 9.22 15.09 4.66
C GLY A 351 9.13 13.71 4.00
N VAL A 352 8.12 13.53 3.16
CA VAL A 352 7.91 12.32 2.35
C VAL A 352 8.16 12.64 0.87
N LEU A 353 8.69 11.68 0.11
CA LEU A 353 8.92 11.75 -1.33
C LEU A 353 8.51 10.42 -1.99
N PRO A 354 8.06 10.42 -3.25
CA PRO A 354 7.93 9.19 -4.03
C PRO A 354 9.31 8.55 -4.27
N TYR A 355 9.32 7.27 -4.62
CA TYR A 355 10.53 6.64 -5.17
C TYR A 355 10.93 7.32 -6.50
N PRO A 356 12.22 7.41 -6.81
CA PRO A 356 12.70 8.07 -8.02
C PRO A 356 12.30 7.33 -9.29
N LYS A 357 12.11 8.08 -10.37
CA LYS A 357 12.05 7.53 -11.73
C LYS A 357 13.43 6.95 -12.12
N LEU A 358 13.51 6.13 -13.17
CA LEU A 358 14.83 5.75 -13.70
C LEU A 358 15.60 7.00 -14.14
N ASP A 359 14.94 7.84 -14.94
CA ASP A 359 15.55 8.92 -15.71
C ASP A 359 14.54 10.08 -15.96
N GLU A 360 14.97 11.18 -16.60
CA GLU A 360 14.09 12.32 -16.95
C GLU A 360 13.21 12.07 -18.19
N ALA A 361 13.44 10.99 -18.96
CA ALA A 361 12.65 10.64 -20.14
C ALA A 361 11.41 9.80 -19.79
N GLN A 362 11.48 9.00 -18.72
CA GLN A 362 10.31 8.54 -17.99
C GLN A 362 9.55 9.77 -17.47
N LYS A 363 8.27 9.88 -17.82
CA LYS A 363 7.47 11.09 -17.50
C LYS A 363 6.96 11.04 -16.07
N GLU A 364 6.09 10.07 -15.81
CA GLU A 364 5.32 9.96 -14.58
C GLU A 364 6.12 9.26 -13.47
N TYR A 365 5.82 9.64 -12.23
CA TYR A 365 6.08 8.82 -11.06
C TYR A 365 5.05 7.67 -11.01
N GLN A 366 5.43 6.56 -10.38
CA GLN A 366 4.54 5.43 -10.11
C GLN A 366 4.92 4.84 -8.75
N SER A 367 3.92 4.55 -7.94
CA SER A 367 4.10 3.88 -6.65
C SER A 367 3.60 2.44 -6.69
N SER A 368 3.96 1.68 -5.65
CA SER A 368 3.41 0.36 -5.36
C SER A 368 3.51 0.10 -3.85
N SER A 369 2.80 -0.91 -3.37
CA SER A 369 2.90 -1.41 -1.99
C SER A 369 3.56 -2.78 -1.92
N ARG A 370 4.17 -3.09 -0.77
CA ARG A 370 4.57 -4.47 -0.41
C ARG A 370 3.37 -5.41 -0.58
N SER A 371 3.55 -6.57 -1.24
CA SER A 371 2.47 -7.53 -1.58
C SER A 371 1.95 -8.37 -0.38
N THR A 372 2.16 -7.87 0.83
CA THR A 372 1.72 -8.42 2.13
C THR A 372 0.45 -7.76 2.69
N HIS A 373 -0.05 -6.72 2.02
CA HIS A 373 -1.33 -6.08 2.36
C HIS A 373 -2.52 -7.01 2.13
N ASN A 374 -3.66 -6.64 2.72
CA ASN A 374 -4.95 -7.31 2.63
C ASN A 374 -5.46 -7.49 1.19
N SER A 375 -5.98 -8.67 0.91
CA SER A 375 -7.02 -8.90 -0.08
C SER A 375 -8.07 -9.85 0.50
N PHE A 376 -9.33 -9.66 0.14
CA PHE A 376 -10.44 -10.45 0.64
C PHE A 376 -11.00 -11.34 -0.48
N SER A 377 -11.21 -12.62 -0.16
CA SER A 377 -11.90 -13.58 -1.03
C SER A 377 -13.16 -14.09 -0.34
N MET A 378 -14.23 -14.30 -1.10
CA MET A 378 -15.46 -14.93 -0.62
C MET A 378 -15.36 -16.45 -0.85
N PRO A 379 -15.39 -17.30 0.20
CA PRO A 379 -15.37 -18.75 0.01
C PRO A 379 -16.62 -19.26 -0.72
N VAL A 380 -16.47 -20.35 -1.49
CA VAL A 380 -17.62 -21.03 -2.12
C VAL A 380 -18.60 -21.63 -1.10
N THR A 381 -18.22 -21.72 0.18
CA THR A 381 -19.07 -22.13 1.31
C THR A 381 -19.81 -21.00 2.03
N CYS A 382 -19.59 -19.71 1.70
CA CYS A 382 -20.40 -18.61 2.23
C CYS A 382 -21.88 -18.83 1.88
N GLU A 383 -22.78 -18.86 2.87
CA GLU A 383 -24.19 -19.22 2.67
C GLU A 383 -25.03 -18.07 2.09
N ASN A 384 -24.70 -16.82 2.41
CA ASN A 384 -25.46 -15.62 2.02
C ASN A 384 -24.59 -14.62 1.23
N PRO A 385 -24.12 -14.98 0.02
CA PRO A 385 -23.11 -14.20 -0.70
C PRO A 385 -23.53 -12.75 -1.01
N GLU A 386 -24.79 -12.50 -1.38
CA GLU A 386 -25.26 -11.13 -1.68
C GLU A 386 -25.29 -10.21 -0.45
N MET A 387 -25.51 -10.77 0.76
CA MET A 387 -25.44 -10.03 2.02
C MET A 387 -23.99 -9.69 2.36
N ALA A 388 -23.10 -10.68 2.21
CA ALA A 388 -21.67 -10.51 2.39
C ALA A 388 -21.07 -9.49 1.40
N ALA A 389 -21.56 -9.47 0.16
CA ALA A 389 -21.22 -8.49 -0.87
C ALA A 389 -21.68 -7.07 -0.51
N ALA A 390 -22.96 -6.88 -0.15
CA ALA A 390 -23.49 -5.58 0.24
C ALA A 390 -22.77 -4.98 1.47
N VAL A 391 -22.42 -5.82 2.47
CA VAL A 391 -21.62 -5.38 3.63
C VAL A 391 -20.19 -5.01 3.23
N TYR A 392 -19.57 -5.73 2.30
CA TYR A 392 -18.24 -5.40 1.79
C TYR A 392 -18.21 -4.05 1.05
N GLU A 393 -19.16 -3.83 0.14
CA GLU A 393 -19.29 -2.57 -0.61
C GLU A 393 -19.53 -1.38 0.34
N ALA A 394 -20.45 -1.52 1.30
CA ALA A 394 -20.71 -0.50 2.31
C ALA A 394 -19.50 -0.19 3.20
N LEU A 395 -18.64 -1.18 3.49
CA LEU A 395 -17.39 -0.98 4.24
C LEU A 395 -16.35 -0.22 3.41
N GLY A 396 -16.17 -0.55 2.13
CA GLY A 396 -15.30 0.21 1.22
C GLY A 396 -15.75 1.67 1.12
N ALA A 397 -17.03 1.88 0.84
CA ALA A 397 -17.66 3.20 0.74
C ALA A 397 -17.55 4.04 2.03
N SER A 398 -17.84 3.44 3.20
CA SER A 398 -17.77 4.14 4.49
C SER A 398 -16.32 4.41 4.93
N ASN A 399 -15.37 3.52 4.62
CA ASN A 399 -13.95 3.74 4.92
C ASN A 399 -13.33 4.82 4.02
N TYR A 400 -13.71 4.89 2.74
CA TYR A 400 -13.26 5.95 1.82
C TYR A 400 -13.65 7.35 2.30
N GLU A 401 -14.87 7.54 2.82
CA GLU A 401 -15.33 8.83 3.36
C GLU A 401 -14.80 9.16 4.77
N LYS A 402 -14.50 8.15 5.60
CA LYS A 402 -14.15 8.35 7.03
C LYS A 402 -12.70 8.04 7.37
N LEU A 403 -12.28 6.82 7.06
CA LEU A 403 -11.05 6.22 7.56
C LEU A 403 -9.83 6.64 6.73
N LEU A 404 -10.00 6.72 5.41
CA LEU A 404 -8.94 7.15 4.49
C LEU A 404 -8.51 8.63 4.78
N PRO A 405 -9.42 9.60 4.92
CA PRO A 405 -9.08 10.96 5.38
C PRO A 405 -8.49 11.00 6.79
N ALA A 406 -8.98 10.16 7.72
CA ALA A 406 -8.46 10.10 9.09
C ALA A 406 -7.01 9.57 9.14
N TYR A 407 -6.68 8.58 8.31
CA TYR A 407 -5.31 8.07 8.18
C TYR A 407 -4.38 9.12 7.56
N PHE A 408 -4.81 9.79 6.48
CA PHE A 408 -4.05 10.90 5.92
C PHE A 408 -3.85 12.03 6.94
N GLU A 409 -4.88 12.37 7.72
CA GLU A 409 -4.77 13.38 8.77
C GLU A 409 -3.65 13.04 9.77
N VAL A 410 -3.54 11.78 10.21
CA VAL A 410 -2.49 11.35 11.16
C VAL A 410 -1.11 11.27 10.50
N ALA A 411 -1.01 10.65 9.32
CA ALA A 411 0.27 10.51 8.60
C ALA A 411 0.88 11.88 8.24
N MET A 412 0.04 12.85 7.84
CA MET A 412 0.45 14.21 7.46
C MET A 412 0.76 15.12 8.66
N LYS A 413 0.17 14.88 9.85
CA LYS A 413 0.34 15.76 11.03
C LYS A 413 1.61 15.50 11.86
N ALA A 414 2.56 14.68 11.38
CA ALA A 414 3.59 14.06 12.21
C ALA A 414 4.52 14.99 13.05
N LYS A 415 4.54 16.32 12.81
CA LYS A 415 4.76 17.26 13.94
C LYS A 415 4.20 18.67 13.83
N TYR A 416 4.60 19.47 12.84
CA TYR A 416 4.29 20.91 12.81
C TYR A 416 4.03 21.54 11.43
N SER A 417 4.02 20.74 10.37
CA SER A 417 3.89 21.23 9.00
C SER A 417 2.88 20.41 8.19
N SER A 418 1.63 20.85 8.21
CA SER A 418 0.79 20.74 7.01
C SER A 418 1.34 21.75 5.99
N ASP A 419 2.51 21.46 5.43
CA ASP A 419 2.99 22.15 4.24
C ASP A 419 2.35 21.48 3.01
N ASP A 420 1.89 22.31 2.06
CA ASP A 420 1.22 21.85 0.83
C ASP A 420 2.15 20.99 -0.06
N GLU A 421 3.44 20.92 0.31
CA GLU A 421 4.50 20.14 -0.33
C GLU A 421 4.47 18.68 0.08
N SER A 422 4.47 18.39 1.38
CA SER A 422 4.36 17.00 1.86
C SER A 422 3.02 16.38 1.45
N ALA A 423 1.94 17.17 1.44
CA ALA A 423 0.62 16.72 0.98
C ALA A 423 0.66 16.33 -0.50
N ARG A 424 1.17 17.20 -1.37
CA ARG A 424 1.35 16.91 -2.81
C ARG A 424 2.22 15.69 -3.07
N MET A 425 3.27 15.46 -2.28
CA MET A 425 4.08 14.24 -2.41
C MET A 425 3.31 12.99 -2.01
N PHE A 426 2.42 13.10 -1.00
CA PHE A 426 1.51 12.00 -0.67
C PHE A 426 0.50 11.76 -1.80
N ASP A 427 -0.13 12.80 -2.34
CA ASP A 427 -1.08 12.71 -3.47
C ASP A 427 -0.42 11.99 -4.66
N ILE A 428 0.83 12.34 -5.00
CA ILE A 428 1.62 11.65 -6.03
C ILE A 428 1.81 10.16 -5.72
N ILE A 429 2.05 9.78 -4.47
CA ILE A 429 2.20 8.37 -4.06
C ILE A 429 0.86 7.62 -4.17
N HIS A 430 -0.27 8.25 -3.82
CA HIS A 430 -1.59 7.63 -3.89
C HIS A 430 -2.12 7.54 -5.34
N ASP A 431 -2.19 8.66 -6.07
CA ASP A 431 -2.78 8.73 -7.40
C ASP A 431 -2.00 7.91 -8.45
N SER A 432 -0.68 7.73 -8.23
CA SER A 432 0.19 6.92 -9.10
C SER A 432 0.35 5.47 -8.64
N PHE A 433 -0.41 5.03 -7.63
CA PHE A 433 -0.43 3.64 -7.19
C PHE A 433 -0.88 2.71 -8.32
N LYS A 434 -0.09 1.65 -8.55
CA LYS A 434 -0.39 0.57 -9.47
C LYS A 434 -0.01 -0.78 -8.86
N LEU A 435 -0.86 -1.77 -9.09
CA LEU A 435 -0.49 -3.17 -8.95
C LEU A 435 0.43 -3.57 -10.11
N ASP A 436 1.27 -4.59 -9.90
CA ASP A 436 2.04 -5.25 -10.96
C ASP A 436 1.74 -6.75 -10.91
N PHE A 437 1.27 -7.32 -12.02
CA PHE A 437 0.93 -8.74 -12.13
C PHE A 437 2.13 -9.62 -11.74
N GLY A 438 3.34 -9.28 -12.17
CA GLY A 438 4.54 -10.06 -11.85
C GLY A 438 4.87 -10.11 -10.35
N TYR A 439 4.61 -9.03 -9.63
CA TYR A 439 4.81 -8.93 -8.19
C TYR A 439 3.67 -9.55 -7.39
N MET A 440 2.40 -9.36 -7.79
CA MET A 440 1.24 -9.97 -7.11
C MET A 440 1.23 -11.48 -7.31
N PHE A 441 1.50 -11.98 -8.52
CA PHE A 441 1.55 -13.41 -8.81
C PHE A 441 2.94 -14.03 -8.53
N ASN A 442 3.87 -13.33 -7.87
CA ASN A 442 5.25 -13.80 -7.70
C ASN A 442 5.36 -15.16 -6.99
N ASN A 443 4.49 -15.40 -6.01
CA ASN A 443 4.43 -16.66 -5.26
C ASN A 443 3.75 -17.80 -6.07
N ALA A 444 2.87 -17.46 -7.01
CA ALA A 444 2.14 -18.42 -7.85
C ALA A 444 2.94 -18.85 -9.09
N LEU A 445 3.75 -17.94 -9.66
CA LEU A 445 4.43 -18.10 -10.95
C LEU A 445 5.93 -18.42 -10.83
N SER A 446 6.32 -19.09 -9.74
CA SER A 446 7.70 -19.55 -9.50
C SER A 446 8.76 -18.44 -9.45
N ASP A 447 8.52 -17.35 -8.73
CA ASP A 447 9.46 -16.23 -8.53
C ASP A 447 9.90 -15.55 -9.85
N PRO A 448 8.96 -14.97 -10.63
CA PRO A 448 9.23 -14.24 -11.87
C PRO A 448 10.04 -12.95 -11.68
N THR A 449 9.97 -12.31 -10.51
CA THR A 449 10.80 -11.13 -10.20
C THR A 449 12.29 -11.48 -10.00
N ARG A 450 12.65 -12.77 -10.03
CA ARG A 450 14.01 -13.23 -9.71
C ARG A 450 15.14 -12.64 -10.57
N PRO A 451 15.03 -12.44 -11.89
CA PRO A 451 16.14 -11.89 -12.68
C PRO A 451 16.51 -10.48 -12.25
N TYR A 452 15.50 -9.62 -12.03
CA TYR A 452 15.64 -8.32 -11.40
C TYR A 452 16.27 -8.45 -10.01
N TRP A 453 15.71 -9.32 -9.16
CA TRP A 453 16.17 -9.48 -7.79
C TRP A 453 17.65 -9.86 -7.68
N VAL A 454 18.14 -10.82 -8.47
CA VAL A 454 19.56 -11.21 -8.41
C VAL A 454 20.44 -10.08 -8.95
N ALA A 455 20.04 -9.38 -10.01
CA ALA A 455 20.82 -8.28 -10.59
C ALA A 455 21.10 -7.16 -9.58
N LEU A 456 20.10 -6.75 -8.79
CA LEU A 456 20.26 -5.74 -7.73
C LEU A 456 21.24 -6.16 -6.60
N ASN A 457 21.66 -7.42 -6.54
CA ASN A 457 22.60 -7.96 -5.57
C ASN A 457 23.86 -8.58 -6.22
N THR A 458 24.01 -8.58 -7.55
CA THR A 458 25.14 -9.20 -8.28
C THR A 458 25.31 -8.59 -9.67
N GLU A 459 26.44 -7.92 -9.88
CA GLU A 459 26.79 -7.24 -11.13
C GLU A 459 26.67 -8.17 -12.36
N GLY A 460 26.00 -7.70 -13.42
CA GLY A 460 25.86 -8.42 -14.69
C GLY A 460 25.05 -9.73 -14.64
N SER A 461 24.38 -10.07 -13.52
CA SER A 461 23.66 -11.35 -13.41
C SER A 461 22.27 -11.37 -14.07
N PHE A 462 21.76 -10.24 -14.56
CA PHE A 462 20.40 -10.12 -15.09
C PHE A 462 20.13 -11.14 -16.22
N ALA A 463 20.89 -11.05 -17.32
CA ALA A 463 20.69 -11.88 -18.51
C ALA A 463 20.89 -13.39 -18.24
N SER A 464 21.85 -13.76 -17.39
CA SER A 464 22.11 -15.17 -17.05
C SER A 464 21.04 -15.75 -16.12
N THR A 465 20.54 -14.96 -15.17
CA THR A 465 19.40 -15.35 -14.32
C THR A 465 18.13 -15.45 -15.16
N LEU A 466 17.83 -14.47 -16.01
CA LEU A 466 16.69 -14.46 -16.93
C LEU A 466 16.67 -15.70 -17.82
N ALA A 467 17.78 -16.02 -18.48
CA ALA A 467 17.90 -17.21 -19.33
C ALA A 467 17.64 -18.53 -18.58
N SER A 468 17.89 -18.59 -17.27
CA SER A 468 17.57 -19.76 -16.44
C SER A 468 16.13 -19.78 -15.91
N LYS A 469 15.48 -18.61 -15.80
CA LYS A 469 14.18 -18.43 -15.14
C LYS A 469 13.01 -18.36 -16.10
N LYS A 470 13.16 -17.69 -17.25
CA LYS A 470 12.11 -17.51 -18.26
C LYS A 470 11.32 -18.80 -18.57
N PRO A 471 11.94 -19.94 -18.95
CA PRO A 471 11.20 -21.17 -19.23
C PRO A 471 10.46 -21.76 -18.01
N VAL A 472 10.97 -21.53 -16.78
CA VAL A 472 10.31 -22.00 -15.54
C VAL A 472 9.10 -21.13 -15.20
N VAL A 473 9.16 -19.83 -15.51
CA VAL A 473 8.04 -18.89 -15.34
C VAL A 473 6.97 -19.15 -16.40
N GLU A 474 7.36 -19.39 -17.66
CA GLU A 474 6.47 -19.73 -18.76
C GLU A 474 5.72 -21.06 -18.49
N GLU A 475 6.42 -22.10 -18.02
CA GLU A 475 5.80 -23.38 -17.59
C GLU A 475 4.87 -23.17 -16.38
N ALA A 476 5.27 -22.35 -15.41
CA ALA A 476 4.45 -22.06 -14.23
C ALA A 476 3.19 -21.25 -14.56
N LEU A 477 3.23 -20.36 -15.55
CA LEU A 477 2.08 -19.58 -16.01
C LEU A 477 1.11 -20.43 -16.83
N ALA A 478 1.59 -21.22 -17.80
CA ALA A 478 0.74 -22.14 -18.54
C ALA A 478 0.00 -23.09 -17.57
N LYS A 479 0.75 -23.69 -16.63
CA LYS A 479 0.19 -24.56 -15.59
C LYS A 479 -0.58 -23.81 -14.49
N PHE A 480 -0.57 -22.48 -14.45
CA PHE A 480 -1.44 -21.68 -13.59
C PHE A 480 -2.81 -21.49 -14.25
N MET A 481 -2.83 -21.08 -15.52
CA MET A 481 -4.05 -20.96 -16.32
C MET A 481 -4.79 -22.30 -16.42
N GLU A 482 -4.07 -23.41 -16.69
CA GLU A 482 -4.67 -24.77 -16.73
C GLU A 482 -5.39 -25.16 -15.41
N ASP A 483 -4.81 -24.83 -14.25
CA ASP A 483 -5.46 -25.13 -12.95
C ASP A 483 -6.65 -24.17 -12.69
N VAL A 484 -6.64 -22.94 -13.21
CA VAL A 484 -7.77 -22.00 -13.07
C VAL A 484 -8.94 -22.44 -13.96
N GLU A 485 -8.70 -22.70 -15.25
CA GLU A 485 -9.71 -23.23 -16.18
C GLU A 485 -10.34 -24.54 -15.66
N ALA A 486 -9.55 -25.41 -15.04
CA ALA A 486 -10.01 -26.72 -14.56
C ALA A 486 -10.78 -26.69 -13.22
N ASN A 487 -10.56 -25.68 -12.37
CA ASN A 487 -11.10 -25.66 -11.00
C ASN A 487 -12.07 -24.51 -10.71
N CYS A 488 -12.17 -23.49 -11.56
CA CYS A 488 -12.87 -22.23 -11.27
C CYS A 488 -13.99 -21.96 -12.30
N GLU A 489 -15.05 -22.78 -12.23
CA GLU A 489 -16.27 -22.69 -13.10
C GLU A 489 -17.04 -21.38 -12.95
#